data_AF-A0A7J2H8C7-F1
#
_entry.id   AF-A0A7J2H8C7-F1
#
_cell.length_a   1.000
_cell.length_b   1.000
_cell.length_c   1.000
_cell.angle_alpha   90.00
_cell.angle_beta   90.00
_cell.angle_gamma   90.00
#
_symmetry.space_group_name_H-M   'P 1'
#
loop_
_entity.id
_entity.type
_entity.pdbx_description
1 polymer ?
#
loop_
_entity_poly.entity_id
_entity_poly.type
_entity_poly.pdbx_seq_one_letter_code
_entity_poly.pdbx_strand_id
1 'polypeptide(L)'
;MMVWKWLTLAAVATSLMLAIASAQAERVILIEYGLTGCPHCKEQLEILRGLGVEFIYVELQDNETNVEEYLSIYDSVVGGEHYVPLIIVAFNTTPKAVVVGGGDAKYWENLIERVEGISGILVVGVEGGERVLEDEELISMLEHVIEARLKGRVSPSRKPRESLTISQAIPIMLSTALADSVNPCTFSVFTALLLITLSLSGRREALLASIAFIVAVYACYYALGVGLVTAIATLPSIFTKIVAIAGLAVGAYSVTSSIKGGFRSPLPSRLKRITEERVSRAVSPLGAAAAGVVCSFTLLPCSSGPYLVFTAVLSRLGEEYAKYLLLALYNIIFVLPLAGIAMAVTLLGLAARRVKAWRTKGLATMELVSGVLLIAVCTYIMLFY
;
A
#
# COMPACT_ATOMS: atom_id res chain seq x y z
N MET A 1 56.83 23.00 39.67
CA MET A 1 56.21 21.88 40.42
C MET A 1 54.75 22.12 40.83
N MET A 2 54.29 23.36 41.02
CA MET A 2 52.91 23.62 41.48
C MET A 2 51.84 23.35 40.40
N VAL A 3 52.11 23.72 39.15
CA VAL A 3 51.16 23.58 38.02
C VAL A 3 50.80 22.12 37.71
N TRP A 4 51.75 21.19 37.91
CA TRP A 4 51.54 19.77 37.63
C TRP A 4 50.62 19.08 38.64
N LYS A 5 50.58 19.57 39.89
CA LYS A 5 49.65 19.08 40.92
C LYS A 5 48.21 19.52 40.64
N TRP A 6 48.00 20.72 40.11
CA TRP A 6 46.66 21.20 39.73
C TRP A 6 46.12 20.50 38.48
N LEU A 7 46.98 20.19 37.50
CA LEU A 7 46.60 19.44 36.30
C LEU A 7 46.21 17.98 36.62
N THR A 8 46.92 17.34 37.56
CA THR A 8 46.60 15.96 37.99
C THR A 8 45.33 15.92 38.84
N LEU A 9 45.11 16.88 39.73
CA LEU A 9 43.84 17.03 40.47
C LEU A 9 42.66 17.33 39.53
N ALA A 10 42.84 18.18 38.53
CA ALA A 10 41.81 18.48 37.54
C ALA A 10 41.49 17.26 36.66
N ALA A 11 42.50 16.47 36.26
CA ALA A 11 42.33 15.25 35.48
C ALA A 11 41.64 14.13 36.27
N VAL A 12 41.96 13.96 37.55
CA VAL A 12 41.29 13.01 38.45
C VAL A 12 39.86 13.45 38.74
N ALA A 13 39.62 14.76 38.94
CA ALA A 13 38.27 15.28 39.14
C ALA A 13 37.39 15.18 37.87
N THR A 14 37.95 15.36 36.68
CA THR A 14 37.22 15.16 35.41
C THR A 14 36.96 13.69 35.11
N SER A 15 37.90 12.79 35.43
CA SER A 15 37.66 11.34 35.29
C SER A 15 36.67 10.81 36.34
N LEU A 16 36.66 11.33 37.58
CA LEU A 16 35.58 11.04 38.54
C LEU A 16 34.23 11.60 38.08
N MET A 17 34.18 12.82 37.51
CA MET A 17 32.94 13.41 36.98
C MET A 17 32.38 12.61 35.79
N LEU A 18 33.23 12.07 34.90
CA LEU A 18 32.80 11.17 33.82
C LEU A 18 32.30 9.81 34.33
N ALA A 19 32.90 9.28 35.40
CA ALA A 19 32.46 8.03 36.02
C ALA A 19 31.10 8.18 36.75
N ILE A 20 30.84 9.35 37.34
CA ILE A 20 29.54 9.63 37.99
C ILE A 20 28.43 9.87 36.95
N ALA A 21 28.76 10.41 35.76
CA ALA A 21 27.79 10.60 34.69
C ALA A 21 27.31 9.29 34.03
N SER A 22 28.04 8.18 34.19
CA SER A 22 27.73 6.87 33.60
C SER A 22 26.99 5.92 34.56
N ALA A 23 26.78 6.32 35.82
CA ALA A 23 26.05 5.55 36.80
C ALA A 23 24.66 6.15 37.09
N GLN A 24 23.88 6.41 36.04
CA GLN A 24 22.43 6.52 36.23
C GLN A 24 21.87 5.11 36.27
N ALA A 25 21.32 4.71 37.43
CA ALA A 25 20.55 3.47 37.53
C ALA A 25 19.48 3.48 36.44
N GLU A 26 19.50 2.50 35.54
CA GLU A 26 18.48 2.37 34.51
C GLU A 26 17.12 2.23 35.19
N ARG A 27 16.19 3.14 34.86
CA ARG A 27 14.85 3.09 35.45
C ARG A 27 14.00 2.15 34.62
N VAL A 28 13.52 1.09 35.23
CA VAL A 28 12.51 0.21 34.62
C VAL A 28 11.19 0.95 34.60
N ILE A 29 10.59 1.03 33.42
CA ILE A 29 9.29 1.64 33.15
C ILE A 29 8.38 0.57 32.56
N LEU A 30 7.19 0.48 33.12
CA LEU A 30 6.14 -0.44 32.69
C LEU A 30 4.94 0.36 32.17
N ILE A 31 4.48 0.07 30.96
CA ILE A 31 3.31 0.70 30.36
C ILE A 31 2.28 -0.37 30.06
N GLU A 32 1.11 -0.31 30.71
CA GLU A 32 0.01 -1.25 30.49
C GLU A 32 -1.11 -0.57 29.70
N TYR A 33 -1.51 -1.17 28.58
CA TYR A 33 -2.72 -0.83 27.86
C TYR A 33 -3.83 -1.81 28.26
N GLY A 34 -4.92 -1.28 28.82
CA GLY A 34 -5.98 -2.09 29.39
C GLY A 34 -7.35 -1.42 29.29
N LEU A 35 -8.38 -2.18 29.69
CA LEU A 35 -9.76 -1.73 29.78
C LEU A 35 -10.23 -1.75 31.23
N THR A 36 -10.92 -0.70 31.70
CA THR A 36 -11.47 -0.69 33.07
C THR A 36 -12.39 -1.89 33.34
N GLY A 37 -13.10 -2.39 32.32
CA GLY A 37 -13.99 -3.56 32.42
C GLY A 37 -13.32 -4.93 32.35
N CYS A 38 -11.99 -5.00 32.20
CA CYS A 38 -11.23 -6.24 31.99
C CYS A 38 -10.67 -6.77 33.34
N PRO A 39 -11.12 -7.94 33.84
CA PRO A 39 -10.64 -8.49 35.11
C PRO A 39 -9.13 -8.77 35.12
N HIS A 40 -8.60 -9.30 34.02
CA HIS A 40 -7.17 -9.59 33.88
C HIS A 40 -6.31 -8.32 33.88
N CYS A 41 -6.80 -7.23 33.30
CA CYS A 41 -6.12 -5.94 33.30
C CYS A 41 -6.05 -5.36 34.71
N LYS A 42 -7.15 -5.47 35.47
CA LYS A 42 -7.15 -5.05 36.89
C LYS A 42 -6.20 -5.87 37.76
N GLU A 43 -6.16 -7.19 37.55
CA GLU A 43 -5.25 -8.08 38.25
C GLU A 43 -3.77 -7.72 37.97
N GLN A 44 -3.41 -7.53 36.70
CA GLN A 44 -2.06 -7.13 36.32
C GLN A 44 -1.70 -5.74 36.84
N LEU A 45 -2.60 -4.78 36.75
CA LEU A 45 -2.42 -3.44 37.31
C LEU A 45 -2.02 -3.47 38.80
N GLU A 46 -2.62 -4.35 39.61
CA GLU A 46 -2.29 -4.50 41.03
C GLU A 46 -0.90 -5.14 41.22
N ILE A 47 -0.57 -6.17 40.45
CA ILE A 47 0.73 -6.86 40.49
C ILE A 47 1.86 -5.90 40.09
N LEU A 48 1.71 -5.20 38.97
CA LEU A 48 2.74 -4.33 38.41
C LEU A 48 3.03 -3.11 39.30
N ARG A 49 1.99 -2.52 39.90
CA ARG A 49 2.17 -1.46 40.92
C ARG A 49 2.91 -1.96 42.15
N GLY A 50 2.78 -3.23 42.50
CA GLY A 50 3.46 -3.87 43.61
C GLY A 50 4.97 -4.03 43.43
N LEU A 51 5.48 -3.96 42.18
CA LEU A 51 6.91 -4.12 41.86
C LEU A 51 7.77 -2.91 42.26
N GLY A 52 7.17 -1.77 42.59
CA GLY A 52 7.90 -0.56 43.00
C GLY A 52 8.67 0.14 41.86
N VAL A 53 8.35 -0.18 40.61
CA VAL A 53 8.91 0.46 39.41
C VAL A 53 7.98 1.55 38.87
N GLU A 54 8.49 2.40 37.98
CA GLU A 54 7.67 3.43 37.34
C GLU A 54 6.63 2.77 36.43
N PHE A 55 5.37 3.13 36.61
CA PHE A 55 4.26 2.43 35.98
C PHE A 55 3.22 3.42 35.41
N ILE A 56 2.83 3.21 34.15
CA ILE A 56 1.86 4.01 33.42
C ILE A 56 0.72 3.08 32.97
N TYR A 57 -0.50 3.39 33.39
CA TYR A 57 -1.70 2.72 32.88
C TYR A 57 -2.36 3.57 31.80
N VAL A 58 -2.61 2.96 30.65
CA VAL A 58 -3.23 3.57 29.47
C VAL A 58 -4.63 2.97 29.30
N GLU A 59 -5.64 3.76 29.63
CA GLU A 59 -7.05 3.35 29.50
C GLU A 59 -7.48 3.43 28.03
N LEU A 60 -8.00 2.31 27.52
CA LEU A 60 -8.52 2.21 26.15
C LEU A 60 -10.01 2.53 26.05
N GLN A 61 -10.77 2.41 27.14
CA GLN A 61 -12.19 2.69 27.13
C GLN A 61 -12.45 4.18 26.89
N ASP A 62 -13.30 4.49 25.91
CA ASP A 62 -13.74 5.84 25.54
C ASP A 62 -12.59 6.83 25.16
N ASN A 63 -11.40 6.33 24.79
CA ASN A 63 -10.27 7.15 24.35
C ASN A 63 -9.70 6.69 23.00
N GLU A 64 -10.23 7.26 21.92
CA GLU A 64 -9.86 6.92 20.53
C GLU A 64 -8.36 7.02 20.28
N THR A 65 -7.67 8.04 20.83
CA THR A 65 -6.23 8.23 20.59
C THR A 65 -5.39 7.14 21.28
N ASN A 66 -5.80 6.68 22.46
CA ASN A 66 -5.15 5.55 23.12
C ASN A 66 -5.41 4.24 22.37
N VAL A 67 -6.62 4.05 21.82
CA VAL A 67 -6.96 2.90 20.97
C VAL A 67 -6.12 2.88 19.70
N GLU A 68 -5.98 4.01 19.00
CA GLU A 68 -5.14 4.11 17.80
C GLU A 68 -3.67 3.77 18.10
N GLU A 69 -3.11 4.28 19.20
CA GLU A 69 -1.75 3.96 19.61
C GLU A 69 -1.58 2.48 19.95
N TYR A 70 -2.52 1.90 20.70
CA TYR A 70 -2.56 0.47 21.02
C TYR A 70 -2.60 -0.40 19.76
N LEU A 71 -3.49 -0.09 18.82
CA LEU A 71 -3.61 -0.85 17.56
C LEU A 71 -2.32 -0.75 16.73
N SER A 72 -1.71 0.44 16.66
CA SER A 72 -0.46 0.64 15.94
C SER A 72 0.68 -0.23 16.48
N ILE A 73 0.81 -0.29 17.81
CA ILE A 73 1.79 -1.13 18.49
C ILE A 73 1.47 -2.61 18.24
N TYR A 74 0.22 -3.00 18.48
CA TYR A 74 -0.19 -4.39 18.39
C TYR A 74 0.00 -4.95 16.98
N ASP A 75 -0.46 -4.24 15.95
CA ASP A 75 -0.37 -4.68 14.55
C ASP A 75 1.08 -4.74 14.05
N SER A 76 1.92 -3.82 14.52
CA SER A 76 3.32 -3.70 14.08
C SER A 76 4.27 -4.64 14.83
N VAL A 77 4.01 -4.92 16.11
CA VAL A 77 4.93 -5.64 17.00
C VAL A 77 4.46 -7.06 17.32
N VAL A 78 3.15 -7.24 17.53
CA VAL A 78 2.57 -8.54 17.94
C VAL A 78 1.96 -9.25 16.73
N GLY A 79 1.02 -8.61 16.04
CA GLY A 79 0.22 -9.18 14.96
C GLY A 79 -0.83 -10.18 15.45
N GLY A 80 -1.79 -10.52 14.57
CA GLY A 80 -2.89 -11.42 14.90
C GLY A 80 -4.08 -10.70 15.51
N GLU A 81 -4.86 -11.41 16.33
CA GLU A 81 -6.02 -10.84 17.04
C GLU A 81 -5.59 -10.01 18.25
N HIS A 82 -6.35 -8.95 18.55
CA HIS A 82 -6.06 -7.97 19.60
C HIS A 82 -6.54 -8.45 20.98
N TYR A 83 -5.61 -8.57 21.92
CA TYR A 83 -5.89 -8.93 23.32
C TYR A 83 -5.37 -7.86 24.29
N VAL A 84 -6.01 -7.79 25.46
CA VAL A 84 -5.61 -6.93 26.58
C VAL A 84 -5.48 -7.78 27.86
N PRO A 85 -4.60 -7.41 28.80
CA PRO A 85 -3.70 -6.26 28.75
C PRO A 85 -2.50 -6.47 27.81
N LEU A 86 -1.97 -5.37 27.28
CA LEU A 86 -0.69 -5.33 26.57
C LEU A 86 0.29 -4.51 27.40
N ILE A 87 1.45 -5.09 27.73
CA ILE A 87 2.40 -4.49 28.66
C ILE A 87 3.75 -4.31 27.96
N ILE A 88 4.27 -3.09 28.00
CA ILE A 88 5.59 -2.73 27.48
C ILE A 88 6.55 -2.60 28.65
N VAL A 89 7.70 -3.27 28.54
CA VAL A 89 8.82 -3.15 29.47
C VAL A 89 9.91 -2.34 28.80
N ALA A 90 10.32 -1.25 29.43
CA ALA A 90 11.35 -0.36 28.94
C ALA A 90 12.39 -0.04 30.02
N PHE A 91 13.63 0.17 29.59
CA PHE A 91 14.70 0.68 30.42
C PHE A 91 15.00 2.12 29.97
N ASN A 92 14.61 3.08 30.82
CA ASN A 92 14.48 4.49 30.45
C ASN A 92 13.52 4.67 29.26
N THR A 93 14.02 5.01 28.07
CA THR A 93 13.21 5.12 26.85
C THR A 93 13.33 3.89 25.95
N THR A 94 14.25 2.97 26.25
CA THR A 94 14.58 1.84 25.38
C THR A 94 13.60 0.69 25.60
N PRO A 95 12.78 0.31 24.60
CA PRO A 95 11.88 -0.83 24.71
C PRO A 95 12.68 -2.14 24.75
N LYS A 96 12.34 -3.02 25.69
CA LYS A 96 12.99 -4.32 25.87
C LYS A 96 12.04 -5.50 25.75
N ALA A 97 10.76 -5.31 26.11
CA ALA A 97 9.75 -6.34 25.89
C ALA A 97 8.36 -5.77 25.61
N VAL A 98 7.57 -6.55 24.86
CA VAL A 98 6.13 -6.34 24.67
C VAL A 98 5.43 -7.66 24.97
N VAL A 99 4.60 -7.68 26.01
CA VAL A 99 3.95 -8.87 26.55
C VAL A 99 2.45 -8.73 26.41
N VAL A 100 1.80 -9.73 25.81
CA VAL A 100 0.34 -9.83 25.75
C VAL A 100 -0.14 -10.73 26.89
N GLY A 101 -1.10 -10.25 27.66
CA GLY A 101 -1.60 -10.94 28.86
C GLY A 101 -0.80 -10.54 30.09
N GLY A 102 -0.52 -11.49 30.98
CA GLY A 102 0.15 -11.17 32.24
C GLY A 102 0.65 -12.38 33.02
N GLY A 103 1.33 -12.11 34.12
CA GLY A 103 1.92 -13.11 35.01
C GLY A 103 1.93 -12.66 36.46
N ASP A 104 2.51 -13.47 37.34
CA ASP A 104 2.70 -13.12 38.74
C ASP A 104 3.92 -12.21 38.95
N ALA A 105 4.14 -11.71 40.16
CA ALA A 105 5.27 -10.83 40.45
C ALA A 105 6.63 -11.45 40.09
N LYS A 106 6.79 -12.76 40.33
CA LYS A 106 8.02 -13.50 40.00
C LYS A 106 8.25 -13.59 38.50
N TYR A 107 7.19 -13.77 37.71
CA TYR A 107 7.26 -13.75 36.26
C TYR A 107 7.83 -12.41 35.78
N TRP A 108 7.32 -11.29 36.30
CA TRP A 108 7.78 -9.95 35.90
C TRP A 108 9.22 -9.67 36.35
N GLU A 109 9.60 -10.04 37.57
CA GLU A 109 10.98 -9.91 38.07
C GLU A 109 11.96 -10.68 37.17
N ASN A 110 11.65 -11.95 36.86
CA ASN A 110 12.47 -12.78 35.98
C ASN A 110 12.52 -12.22 34.55
N LEU A 111 11.39 -11.72 34.03
CA LEU A 111 11.33 -11.14 32.69
C LEU A 111 12.22 -9.90 32.60
N ILE A 112 12.13 -8.99 33.57
CA ILE A 112 12.91 -7.75 33.59
C ILE A 112 14.42 -8.05 33.61
N GLU A 113 14.86 -9.00 34.44
CA GLU A 113 16.27 -9.43 34.50
C GLU A 113 16.72 -10.08 33.17
N ARG A 114 15.86 -10.91 32.56
CA ARG A 114 16.16 -11.57 31.28
C ARG A 114 16.33 -10.57 30.13
N VAL A 115 15.47 -9.55 30.05
CA VAL A 115 15.41 -8.64 28.89
C VAL A 115 16.43 -7.51 28.94
N GLU A 116 17.05 -7.27 30.10
CA GLU A 116 18.15 -6.30 30.25
C GLU A 116 19.28 -6.60 29.25
N GLY A 117 19.68 -7.87 29.14
CA GLY A 117 20.77 -8.34 28.27
C GLY A 117 20.41 -8.63 26.82
N ILE A 118 19.15 -8.48 26.40
CA ILE A 118 18.72 -8.79 25.03
C ILE A 118 18.99 -7.59 24.10
N SER A 119 19.56 -7.87 22.94
CA SER A 119 19.60 -6.95 21.80
C SER A 119 18.28 -7.05 21.03
N GLY A 120 17.46 -5.99 21.09
CA GLY A 120 16.14 -5.95 20.47
C GLY A 120 14.99 -6.03 21.48
N ILE A 121 13.79 -6.37 20.99
CA ILE A 121 12.56 -6.42 21.78
C ILE A 121 12.08 -7.86 21.87
N LEU A 122 11.92 -8.38 23.09
CA LEU A 122 11.25 -9.65 23.34
C LEU A 122 9.73 -9.48 23.22
N VAL A 123 9.11 -10.14 22.25
CA VAL A 123 7.65 -10.19 22.10
C VAL A 123 7.12 -11.51 22.63
N VAL A 124 6.21 -11.44 23.59
CA VAL A 124 5.52 -12.59 24.18
C VAL A 124 4.06 -12.55 23.78
N GLY A 125 3.65 -13.51 22.95
CA GLY A 125 2.27 -13.64 22.46
C GLY A 125 1.32 -14.28 23.47
N VAL A 126 0.04 -14.34 23.12
CA VAL A 126 -1.07 -14.81 23.98
C VAL A 126 -0.87 -16.25 24.49
N GLU A 127 -0.32 -17.13 23.66
CA GLU A 127 -0.07 -18.54 24.02
C GLU A 127 1.30 -18.75 24.70
N GLY A 128 2.00 -17.65 25.06
CA GLY A 128 3.35 -17.70 25.63
C GLY A 128 4.46 -17.94 24.60
N GLY A 129 4.15 -17.84 23.29
CA GLY A 129 5.14 -17.88 22.23
C GLY A 129 6.08 -16.66 22.32
N GLU A 130 7.38 -16.90 22.44
CA GLU A 130 8.40 -15.85 22.51
C GLU A 130 9.11 -15.67 21.15
N ARG A 131 9.31 -14.42 20.73
CA ARG A 131 10.19 -14.07 19.60
C ARG A 131 10.95 -12.79 19.87
N VAL A 132 12.15 -12.63 19.33
CA VAL A 132 12.92 -11.39 19.43
C VAL A 132 12.81 -10.61 18.12
N LEU A 133 12.50 -9.32 18.22
CA LEU A 133 12.49 -8.38 17.10
C LEU A 133 13.71 -7.47 17.16
N GLU A 134 14.47 -7.46 16.07
CA GLU A 134 15.68 -6.62 15.89
C GLU A 134 15.45 -5.49 14.86
N ASP A 135 14.19 -5.22 14.50
CA ASP A 135 13.84 -4.20 13.52
C ASP A 135 14.03 -2.78 14.09
N GLU A 136 15.02 -2.04 13.58
CA GLU A 136 15.35 -0.68 14.02
C GLU A 136 14.18 0.31 13.87
N GLU A 137 13.32 0.16 12.86
CA GLU A 137 12.17 1.06 12.67
C GLU A 137 11.12 0.84 13.77
N LEU A 138 10.87 -0.42 14.14
CA LEU A 138 9.92 -0.76 15.20
C LEU A 138 10.44 -0.36 16.58
N ILE A 139 11.73 -0.56 16.84
CA ILE A 139 12.39 -0.12 18.07
C ILE A 139 12.24 1.40 18.22
N SER A 140 12.59 2.16 17.19
CA SER A 140 12.47 3.62 17.21
C SER A 140 11.01 4.08 17.38
N MET A 141 10.05 3.39 16.77
CA MET A 141 8.61 3.68 16.95
C MET A 141 8.18 3.55 18.42
N LEU A 142 8.57 2.45 19.07
CA LEU A 142 8.24 2.21 20.49
C LEU A 142 8.96 3.20 21.42
N GLU A 143 10.21 3.54 21.14
CA GLU A 143 10.94 4.57 21.90
C GLU A 143 10.19 5.91 21.92
N HIS A 144 9.68 6.35 20.76
CA HIS A 144 8.88 7.58 20.65
C HIS A 144 7.56 7.49 21.44
N VAL A 145 6.90 6.32 21.42
CA VAL A 145 5.70 6.07 22.22
C VAL A 145 5.99 6.20 23.71
N ILE A 146 7.03 5.51 24.19
CA ILE A 146 7.44 5.53 25.60
C ILE A 146 7.80 6.97 26.02
N GLU A 147 8.60 7.69 25.23
CA GLU A 147 9.00 9.06 25.53
C GLU A 147 7.79 10.03 25.59
N ALA A 148 6.82 9.87 24.68
CA ALA A 148 5.60 10.67 24.70
C ALA A 148 4.78 10.40 25.98
N ARG A 149 4.61 9.12 26.34
CA ARG A 149 3.85 8.71 27.53
C ARG A 149 4.50 9.18 28.83
N LEU A 150 5.83 9.11 28.95
CA LEU A 150 6.57 9.67 30.08
C LEU A 150 6.36 11.18 30.25
N LYS A 151 6.13 11.91 29.15
CA LYS A 151 5.82 13.35 29.16
C LYS A 151 4.32 13.64 29.37
N GLY A 152 3.50 12.64 29.64
CA GLY A 152 2.04 12.77 29.78
C GLY A 152 1.35 13.16 28.47
N ARG A 153 1.97 12.88 27.32
CA ARG A 153 1.42 13.13 25.99
C ARG A 153 1.10 11.79 25.32
N VAL A 154 0.21 11.83 24.34
CA VAL A 154 0.04 10.70 23.43
C VAL A 154 1.01 10.89 22.28
N SER A 155 1.69 9.83 21.86
CA SER A 155 2.58 9.92 20.71
C SER A 155 1.75 10.25 19.46
N PRO A 156 2.24 11.08 18.53
CA PRO A 156 1.66 11.15 17.19
C PRO A 156 1.90 9.79 16.53
N SER A 157 1.02 8.84 16.83
CA SER A 157 1.11 7.49 16.31
C SER A 157 1.11 7.59 14.79
N ARG A 158 2.10 6.96 14.15
CA ARG A 158 2.06 6.71 12.72
C ARG A 158 0.77 5.91 12.53
N LYS A 159 -0.26 6.55 11.96
CA LYS A 159 -1.60 5.95 11.78
C LYS A 159 -1.42 4.47 11.43
N PRO A 160 -2.05 3.52 12.16
CA PRO A 160 -2.24 2.18 11.64
C PRO A 160 -2.73 2.34 10.20
N ARG A 161 -2.21 1.58 9.23
CA ARG A 161 -2.73 1.64 7.86
C ARG A 161 -4.22 1.33 7.94
N GLU A 162 -5.02 2.38 7.97
CA GLU A 162 -6.47 2.36 8.15
C GLU A 162 -7.01 1.30 7.20
N SER A 163 -7.67 0.28 7.75
CA SER A 163 -8.35 -0.72 6.95
C SER A 163 -9.41 0.04 6.16
N LEU A 164 -9.16 0.20 4.86
CA LEU A 164 -10.03 0.99 4.00
C LEU A 164 -11.42 0.38 4.06
N THR A 165 -12.42 1.20 4.35
CA THR A 165 -13.81 0.74 4.34
C THR A 165 -14.32 0.70 2.91
N ILE A 166 -15.23 -0.22 2.58
CA ILE A 166 -15.85 -0.32 1.24
C ILE A 166 -16.41 1.03 0.77
N SER A 167 -17.04 1.80 1.67
CA SER A 167 -17.58 3.13 1.40
C SER A 167 -16.53 4.14 0.91
N GLN A 168 -15.28 4.02 1.38
CA GLN A 168 -14.16 4.86 0.93
C GLN A 168 -13.57 4.33 -0.39
N ALA A 169 -13.62 3.01 -0.62
CA ALA A 169 -13.12 2.40 -1.85
C ALA A 169 -14.01 2.66 -3.08
N ILE A 170 -15.34 2.75 -2.91
CA ILE A 170 -16.29 3.00 -4.00
C ILE A 170 -16.01 4.30 -4.79
N PRO A 171 -15.87 5.50 -4.18
CA PRO A 171 -15.62 6.72 -4.94
C PRO A 171 -14.26 6.69 -5.66
N ILE A 172 -13.26 6.03 -5.06
CA ILE A 172 -11.95 5.81 -5.69
C ILE A 172 -12.11 4.87 -6.89
N MET A 173 -12.81 3.74 -6.74
CA MET A 173 -13.12 2.82 -7.82
C MET A 173 -13.81 3.54 -8.97
N LEU A 174 -14.86 4.32 -8.68
CA LEU A 174 -15.66 4.98 -9.71
C LEU A 174 -14.82 6.00 -10.49
N SER A 175 -14.07 6.86 -9.77
CA SER A 175 -13.23 7.88 -10.39
C SER A 175 -12.10 7.28 -11.22
N THR A 176 -11.40 6.28 -10.69
CA THR A 176 -10.29 5.61 -11.39
C THR A 176 -10.77 4.77 -12.57
N ALA A 177 -11.85 4.01 -12.42
CA ALA A 177 -12.44 3.23 -13.51
C ALA A 177 -12.97 4.11 -14.63
N LEU A 178 -13.63 5.23 -14.30
CA LEU A 178 -14.08 6.19 -15.30
C LEU A 178 -12.89 6.82 -16.04
N ALA A 179 -11.83 7.22 -15.33
CA ALA A 179 -10.62 7.75 -15.95
C ALA A 179 -9.97 6.74 -16.90
N ASP A 180 -9.90 5.47 -16.49
CA ASP A 180 -9.31 4.39 -17.28
C ASP A 180 -10.17 3.99 -18.50
N SER A 181 -11.50 4.07 -18.35
CA SER A 181 -12.45 3.78 -19.44
C SER A 181 -12.30 4.73 -20.64
N VAL A 182 -11.75 5.94 -20.42
CA VAL A 182 -11.49 6.95 -21.45
C VAL A 182 -10.05 6.87 -22.00
N ASN A 183 -9.52 5.66 -22.17
CA ASN A 183 -8.13 5.47 -22.60
C ASN A 183 -7.94 5.57 -24.13
N PRO A 184 -7.18 6.55 -24.65
CA PRO A 184 -7.01 6.74 -26.10
C PRO A 184 -6.36 5.54 -26.82
N CYS A 185 -5.57 4.72 -26.11
CA CYS A 185 -4.95 3.51 -26.65
C CYS A 185 -5.99 2.42 -26.93
N THR A 186 -6.88 2.14 -25.96
CA THR A 186 -7.91 1.09 -26.12
C THR A 186 -8.87 1.44 -27.24
N PHE A 187 -9.38 2.68 -27.27
CA PHE A 187 -10.26 3.13 -28.35
C PHE A 187 -9.59 3.05 -29.72
N SER A 188 -8.32 3.39 -29.81
CA SER A 188 -7.60 3.42 -31.09
C SER A 188 -7.51 2.04 -31.72
N VAL A 189 -7.13 1.03 -30.95
CA VAL A 189 -6.99 -0.34 -31.46
C VAL A 189 -8.36 -0.98 -31.67
N PHE A 190 -9.27 -0.84 -30.71
CA PHE A 190 -10.62 -1.38 -30.82
C PHE A 190 -11.36 -0.83 -32.04
N THR A 191 -11.33 0.48 -32.25
CA THR A 191 -12.00 1.11 -33.39
C THR A 191 -11.35 0.70 -34.71
N ALA A 192 -10.02 0.56 -34.77
CA ALA A 192 -9.36 0.07 -35.98
C ALA A 192 -9.81 -1.35 -36.33
N LEU A 193 -9.81 -2.26 -35.35
CA LEU A 193 -10.28 -3.64 -35.50
C LEU A 193 -11.75 -3.68 -35.94
N LEU A 194 -12.62 -2.91 -35.27
CA LEU A 194 -14.04 -2.81 -35.58
C LEU A 194 -14.27 -2.34 -37.03
N LEU A 195 -13.59 -1.28 -37.46
CA LEU A 195 -13.78 -0.71 -38.80
C LEU A 195 -13.22 -1.59 -39.92
N ILE A 196 -12.08 -2.24 -39.69
CA ILE A 196 -11.49 -3.20 -40.63
C ILE A 196 -12.43 -4.40 -40.81
N THR A 197 -12.87 -4.99 -39.70
CA THR A 197 -13.77 -6.16 -39.72
C THR A 197 -15.12 -5.81 -40.35
N LEU A 198 -15.66 -4.62 -40.04
CA LEU A 198 -16.90 -4.13 -40.64
C LEU A 198 -16.79 -3.97 -42.16
N SER A 199 -15.64 -3.51 -42.65
CA SER A 199 -15.40 -3.26 -44.08
C SER A 199 -15.16 -4.55 -44.87
N LEU A 200 -14.53 -5.56 -44.24
CA LEU A 200 -14.14 -6.81 -44.92
C LEU A 200 -15.18 -7.93 -44.77
N SER A 201 -15.85 -8.02 -43.63
CA SER A 201 -16.65 -9.19 -43.24
C SER A 201 -18.09 -8.85 -42.83
N GLY A 202 -18.44 -7.56 -42.86
CA GLY A 202 -19.79 -7.07 -42.58
C GLY A 202 -20.11 -6.95 -41.09
N ARG A 203 -21.36 -6.54 -40.80
CA ARG A 203 -21.81 -6.13 -39.45
C ARG A 203 -21.78 -7.26 -38.42
N ARG A 204 -22.15 -8.48 -38.82
CA ARG A 204 -22.24 -9.64 -37.92
C ARG A 204 -20.86 -10.04 -37.39
N GLU A 205 -19.89 -10.17 -38.29
CA GLU A 205 -18.51 -10.50 -37.91
C GLU A 205 -17.85 -9.37 -37.12
N ALA A 206 -18.11 -8.11 -37.47
CA ALA A 206 -17.62 -6.97 -36.71
C ALA A 206 -18.13 -6.97 -35.25
N LEU A 207 -19.40 -7.35 -35.03
CA LEU A 207 -19.97 -7.47 -33.68
C LEU A 207 -19.33 -8.64 -32.92
N LEU A 208 -19.20 -9.81 -33.53
CA LEU A 208 -18.57 -10.98 -32.90
C LEU A 208 -17.10 -10.73 -32.54
N ALA A 209 -16.35 -10.12 -33.46
CA ALA A 209 -14.96 -9.71 -33.23
C ALA A 209 -14.86 -8.68 -32.10
N SER A 210 -15.80 -7.73 -32.02
CA SER A 210 -15.83 -6.74 -30.95
C SER A 210 -16.12 -7.36 -29.59
N ILE A 211 -17.08 -8.28 -29.50
CA ILE A 211 -17.40 -9.02 -28.27
C ILE A 211 -16.18 -9.85 -27.83
N ALA A 212 -15.56 -10.58 -28.76
CA ALA A 212 -14.37 -11.38 -28.48
C ALA A 212 -13.20 -10.52 -27.96
N PHE A 213 -12.98 -9.35 -28.56
CA PHE A 213 -11.98 -8.39 -28.11
C PHE A 213 -12.28 -7.87 -26.70
N ILE A 214 -13.52 -7.46 -26.43
CA ILE A 214 -13.94 -6.91 -25.13
C ILE A 214 -13.78 -7.96 -24.02
N VAL A 215 -14.23 -9.20 -24.27
CA VAL A 215 -14.10 -10.31 -23.31
C VAL A 215 -12.64 -10.63 -23.03
N ALA A 216 -11.78 -10.66 -24.06
CA ALA A 216 -10.36 -10.88 -23.87
C ALA A 216 -9.70 -9.78 -23.03
N VAL A 217 -10.02 -8.51 -23.31
CA VAL A 217 -9.53 -7.37 -22.53
C VAL A 217 -10.00 -7.45 -21.08
N TYR A 218 -11.28 -7.71 -20.84
CA TYR A 218 -11.84 -7.88 -19.50
C TYR A 218 -11.13 -8.99 -18.72
N ALA A 219 -10.99 -10.18 -19.33
CA ALA A 219 -10.37 -11.34 -18.67
C ALA A 219 -8.89 -11.09 -18.34
N CYS A 220 -8.13 -10.52 -19.29
CA CYS A 220 -6.72 -10.19 -19.06
C CYS A 220 -6.55 -9.12 -17.98
N TYR A 221 -7.35 -8.06 -18.01
CA TYR A 221 -7.31 -7.03 -16.98
C TYR A 221 -7.68 -7.58 -15.61
N TYR A 222 -8.75 -8.37 -15.52
CA TYR A 222 -9.14 -8.99 -14.25
C TYR A 222 -8.03 -9.87 -13.68
N ALA A 223 -7.43 -10.75 -14.51
CA ALA A 223 -6.31 -11.59 -14.11
C ALA A 223 -5.09 -10.76 -13.67
N LEU A 224 -4.78 -9.69 -14.39
CA LEU A 224 -3.72 -8.75 -14.03
C LEU A 224 -4.01 -8.08 -12.68
N GLY A 225 -5.25 -7.64 -12.46
CA GLY A 225 -5.67 -6.97 -11.22
C GLY A 225 -5.56 -7.90 -10.01
N VAL A 226 -5.97 -9.16 -10.16
CA VAL A 226 -5.77 -10.19 -9.13
C VAL A 226 -4.28 -10.33 -8.81
N GLY A 227 -3.43 -10.46 -9.85
CA GLY A 227 -1.98 -10.55 -9.68
C GLY A 227 -1.38 -9.33 -8.99
N LEU A 228 -1.83 -8.12 -9.35
CA LEU A 228 -1.37 -6.85 -8.74
C LEU A 228 -1.78 -6.76 -7.27
N VAL A 229 -3.03 -7.06 -6.94
CA VAL A 229 -3.53 -7.01 -5.55
C VAL A 229 -2.75 -7.99 -4.67
N THR A 230 -2.53 -9.21 -5.15
CA THR A 230 -1.72 -10.21 -4.43
C THR A 230 -0.27 -9.76 -4.30
N ALA A 231 0.33 -9.26 -5.39
CA ALA A 231 1.73 -8.85 -5.40
C ALA A 231 1.99 -7.66 -4.45
N ILE A 232 1.10 -6.65 -4.45
CA ILE A 232 1.22 -5.48 -3.56
C ILE A 232 1.04 -5.89 -2.10
N ALA A 233 0.19 -6.88 -1.80
CA ALA A 233 -0.01 -7.38 -0.45
C ALA A 233 1.17 -8.22 0.07
N THR A 234 1.88 -8.95 -0.80
CA THR A 234 2.92 -9.91 -0.40
C THR A 234 4.36 -9.43 -0.59
N LEU A 235 4.61 -8.44 -1.46
CA LEU A 235 5.98 -8.05 -1.82
C LEU A 235 6.63 -7.11 -0.79
N PRO A 236 7.93 -7.30 -0.48
CA PRO A 236 8.70 -6.37 0.36
C PRO A 236 8.74 -4.95 -0.25
N SER A 237 8.89 -3.91 0.59
CA SER A 237 8.94 -2.47 0.18
C SER A 237 9.95 -2.19 -0.96
N ILE A 238 10.98 -3.02 -1.11
CA ILE A 238 11.97 -2.94 -2.19
C ILE A 238 11.34 -3.17 -3.58
N PHE A 239 10.42 -4.13 -3.71
CA PHE A 239 9.79 -4.45 -5.00
C PHE A 239 8.77 -3.38 -5.41
N THR A 240 8.03 -2.81 -4.46
CA THR A 240 7.12 -1.70 -4.71
C THR A 240 7.86 -0.46 -5.17
N LYS A 241 9.08 -0.19 -4.66
CA LYS A 241 9.95 0.88 -5.13
C LYS A 241 10.40 0.67 -6.57
N ILE A 242 10.78 -0.56 -6.96
CA ILE A 242 11.17 -0.87 -8.34
C ILE A 242 10.00 -0.64 -9.32
N VAL A 243 8.79 -1.09 -8.97
CA VAL A 243 7.58 -0.89 -9.79
C VAL A 243 7.23 0.60 -9.87
N ALA A 244 7.34 1.35 -8.77
CA ALA A 244 7.12 2.80 -8.76
C ALA A 244 8.13 3.54 -9.66
N ILE A 245 9.41 3.16 -9.65
CA ILE A 245 10.44 3.73 -10.55
C ILE A 245 10.10 3.44 -12.01
N ALA A 246 9.72 2.20 -12.34
CA ALA A 246 9.33 1.84 -13.69
C ALA A 246 8.08 2.63 -14.15
N GLY A 247 7.08 2.79 -13.28
CA GLY A 247 5.90 3.60 -13.54
C GLY A 247 6.24 5.08 -13.75
N LEU A 248 7.17 5.64 -12.99
CA LEU A 248 7.65 7.02 -13.13
C LEU A 248 8.35 7.25 -14.48
N ALA A 249 9.17 6.29 -14.92
CA ALA A 249 9.83 6.33 -16.22
C ALA A 249 8.80 6.29 -17.38
N VAL A 250 7.78 5.44 -17.28
CA VAL A 250 6.69 5.34 -18.26
C VAL A 250 5.80 6.59 -18.27
N GLY A 251 5.48 7.14 -17.10
CA GLY A 251 4.73 8.38 -16.95
C GLY A 251 5.46 9.57 -17.57
N ALA A 252 6.76 9.72 -17.28
CA ALA A 252 7.61 10.74 -17.87
C ALA A 252 7.71 10.61 -19.39
N TYR A 253 7.82 9.38 -19.92
CA TYR A 253 7.77 9.13 -21.35
C TYR A 253 6.43 9.58 -21.98
N SER A 254 5.31 9.29 -21.33
CA SER A 254 3.97 9.66 -21.82
C SER A 254 3.73 11.18 -21.83
N VAL A 255 4.21 11.90 -20.81
CA VAL A 255 4.15 13.37 -20.76
C VAL A 255 5.04 14.01 -21.84
N THR A 256 6.27 13.51 -22.01
CA THR A 256 7.19 14.04 -23.03
C THR A 256 6.77 13.72 -24.47
N SER A 257 6.10 12.59 -24.69
CA SER A 257 5.42 12.24 -25.95
C SER A 257 4.32 13.26 -26.30
N SER A 258 3.47 13.58 -25.32
CA SER A 258 2.33 14.48 -25.48
C SER A 258 2.73 15.94 -25.78
N ILE A 259 3.76 16.46 -25.09
CA ILE A 259 4.26 17.84 -25.27
C ILE A 259 4.87 18.05 -26.67
N LYS A 260 5.41 16.99 -27.29
CA LYS A 260 5.99 17.04 -28.65
C LYS A 260 4.93 16.96 -29.77
N GLY A 261 3.65 17.12 -29.45
CA GLY A 261 2.57 17.35 -30.41
C GLY A 261 2.14 16.11 -31.21
N GLY A 262 2.48 14.91 -30.78
CA GLY A 262 2.06 13.69 -31.45
C GLY A 262 1.98 12.52 -30.50
N PHE A 263 0.83 11.83 -30.52
CA PHE A 263 0.62 10.55 -29.85
C PHE A 263 1.64 9.54 -30.37
N ARG A 264 2.77 9.40 -29.69
CA ARG A 264 3.75 8.36 -29.95
C ARG A 264 3.45 7.24 -28.99
N SER A 265 2.71 6.25 -29.47
CA SER A 265 2.53 4.99 -28.74
C SER A 265 3.89 4.54 -28.18
N PRO A 266 4.01 4.24 -26.87
CA PRO A 266 5.27 3.78 -26.26
C PRO A 266 5.76 2.44 -26.84
N LEU A 267 4.98 1.81 -27.72
CA LEU A 267 5.40 0.66 -28.48
C LEU A 267 6.53 1.06 -29.45
N PRO A 268 7.70 0.41 -29.39
CA PRO A 268 8.72 0.55 -30.42
C PRO A 268 8.10 0.24 -31.79
N SER A 269 8.58 0.90 -32.84
CA SER A 269 8.03 0.82 -34.21
C SER A 269 7.80 -0.62 -34.70
N ARG A 270 8.61 -1.58 -34.22
CA ARG A 270 8.45 -3.02 -34.48
C ARG A 270 7.20 -3.62 -33.85
N LEU A 271 6.90 -3.30 -32.59
CA LEU A 271 5.71 -3.78 -31.89
C LEU A 271 4.42 -3.18 -32.46
N LYS A 272 4.43 -1.88 -32.80
CA LYS A 272 3.30 -1.26 -33.51
C LYS A 272 3.01 -1.96 -34.85
N ARG A 273 4.06 -2.27 -35.62
CA ARG A 273 3.94 -2.96 -36.91
C ARG A 273 3.47 -4.41 -36.74
N ILE A 274 3.94 -5.12 -35.72
CA ILE A 274 3.47 -6.49 -35.40
C ILE A 274 1.99 -6.47 -34.97
N THR A 275 1.57 -5.49 -34.17
CA THR A 275 0.16 -5.33 -33.78
C THR A 275 -0.69 -4.96 -34.99
N GLU A 276 -0.26 -4.04 -35.85
CA GLU A 276 -0.98 -3.67 -37.08
C GLU A 276 -1.04 -4.82 -38.11
N GLU A 277 0.03 -5.61 -38.27
CA GLU A 277 0.10 -6.77 -39.18
C GLU A 277 -0.67 -8.00 -38.65
N ARG A 278 -0.80 -8.17 -37.33
CA ARG A 278 -1.66 -9.20 -36.74
C ARG A 278 -3.12 -8.76 -36.72
N VAL A 279 -3.40 -7.48 -36.50
CA VAL A 279 -4.76 -6.92 -36.56
C VAL A 279 -5.32 -6.95 -37.99
N SER A 280 -4.49 -6.74 -39.03
CA SER A 280 -4.94 -6.88 -40.43
C SER A 280 -5.24 -8.34 -40.83
N ARG A 281 -4.68 -9.32 -40.11
CA ARG A 281 -5.02 -10.76 -40.22
C ARG A 281 -6.12 -11.19 -39.25
N ALA A 282 -6.52 -10.36 -38.30
CA ALA A 282 -7.55 -10.63 -37.30
C ALA A 282 -8.97 -10.37 -37.82
N VAL A 283 -9.29 -10.94 -38.99
CA VAL A 283 -10.62 -10.86 -39.60
C VAL A 283 -11.60 -11.85 -38.94
N SER A 284 -11.08 -12.78 -38.13
CA SER A 284 -11.87 -13.76 -37.38
C SER A 284 -12.02 -13.39 -35.90
N PRO A 285 -13.10 -13.83 -35.21
CA PRO A 285 -13.30 -13.61 -33.76
C PRO A 285 -12.13 -14.09 -32.90
N LEU A 286 -11.46 -15.17 -33.31
CA LEU A 286 -10.28 -15.71 -32.63
C LEU A 286 -9.07 -14.76 -32.76
N GLY A 287 -8.90 -14.15 -33.94
CA GLY A 287 -7.88 -13.13 -34.17
C GLY A 287 -8.13 -11.86 -33.36
N ALA A 288 -9.40 -11.48 -33.19
CA ALA A 288 -9.78 -10.35 -32.36
C ALA A 288 -9.53 -10.59 -30.86
N ALA A 289 -9.80 -11.81 -30.37
CA ALA A 289 -9.42 -12.20 -29.01
C ALA A 289 -7.90 -12.14 -28.81
N ALA A 290 -7.12 -12.69 -29.75
CA ALA A 290 -5.66 -12.63 -29.69
C ALA A 290 -5.12 -11.19 -29.72
N ALA A 291 -5.74 -10.31 -30.53
CA ALA A 291 -5.44 -8.88 -30.54
C ALA A 291 -5.78 -8.22 -29.20
N GLY A 292 -6.89 -8.59 -28.57
CA GLY A 292 -7.28 -8.14 -27.22
C GLY A 292 -6.28 -8.54 -26.14
N VAL A 293 -5.75 -9.77 -26.17
CA VAL A 293 -4.70 -10.24 -25.25
C VAL A 293 -3.42 -9.44 -25.43
N VAL A 294 -2.92 -9.32 -26.67
CA VAL A 294 -1.71 -8.54 -26.97
C VAL A 294 -1.89 -7.08 -26.57
N CYS A 295 -3.07 -6.51 -26.84
CA CYS A 295 -3.42 -5.17 -26.40
C CYS A 295 -3.33 -5.03 -24.89
N SER A 296 -3.89 -5.95 -24.12
CA SER A 296 -3.89 -5.91 -22.65
C SER A 296 -2.47 -5.79 -22.07
N PHE A 297 -1.50 -6.53 -22.62
CA PHE A 297 -0.10 -6.37 -22.23
C PHE A 297 0.52 -5.05 -22.67
N THR A 298 0.15 -4.53 -23.85
CA THR A 298 0.63 -3.22 -24.33
C THR A 298 -0.10 -2.03 -23.72
N LEU A 299 -1.21 -2.27 -23.01
CA LEU A 299 -2.01 -1.27 -22.30
C LEU A 299 -1.44 -0.97 -20.91
N LEU A 300 -0.62 -1.89 -20.36
CA LEU A 300 0.13 -1.69 -19.12
C LEU A 300 0.79 -0.31 -19.00
N PRO A 301 1.50 0.24 -20.00
CA PRO A 301 2.11 1.58 -19.86
C PRO A 301 1.13 2.76 -19.92
N CYS A 302 -0.08 2.60 -20.49
CA CYS A 302 -1.00 3.72 -20.77
C CYS A 302 -2.28 3.73 -19.92
N SER A 303 -2.55 2.63 -19.21
CA SER A 303 -3.70 2.42 -18.32
C SER A 303 -3.28 2.22 -16.85
N SER A 304 -1.97 2.04 -16.60
CA SER A 304 -1.44 1.67 -15.28
C SER A 304 -1.70 2.71 -14.19
N GLY A 305 -1.88 4.00 -14.50
CA GLY A 305 -2.09 5.02 -13.47
C GLY A 305 -3.33 4.73 -12.61
N PRO A 306 -4.54 4.90 -13.17
CA PRO A 306 -5.78 4.63 -12.42
C PRO A 306 -5.88 3.18 -11.93
N TYR A 307 -5.38 2.22 -12.73
CA TYR A 307 -5.43 0.79 -12.39
C TYR A 307 -4.53 0.42 -11.20
N LEU A 308 -3.30 0.95 -11.16
CA LEU A 308 -2.37 0.75 -10.04
C LEU A 308 -2.85 1.45 -8.77
N VAL A 309 -3.41 2.67 -8.88
CA VAL A 309 -4.02 3.35 -7.73
C VAL A 309 -5.09 2.46 -7.12
N PHE A 310 -6.02 2.00 -7.94
CA PHE A 310 -7.15 1.26 -7.44
C PHE A 310 -6.73 -0.09 -6.83
N THR A 311 -5.86 -0.84 -7.50
CA THR A 311 -5.34 -2.12 -6.98
C THR A 311 -4.50 -1.94 -5.69
N ALA A 312 -3.76 -0.84 -5.54
CA ALA A 312 -3.04 -0.52 -4.31
C ALA A 312 -3.94 -0.09 -3.15
N VAL A 313 -5.10 0.52 -3.45
CA VAL A 313 -6.16 0.78 -2.47
C VAL A 313 -6.84 -0.53 -2.08
N LEU A 314 -7.11 -1.39 -3.05
CA LEU A 314 -7.78 -2.67 -2.86
C LEU A 314 -6.94 -3.67 -2.04
N SER A 315 -5.61 -3.61 -2.16
CA SER A 315 -4.71 -4.45 -1.36
C SER A 315 -4.77 -4.15 0.14
N ARG A 316 -5.32 -2.99 0.54
CA ARG A 316 -5.50 -2.59 1.95
C ARG A 316 -6.89 -2.89 2.50
N LEU A 317 -7.80 -3.38 1.68
CA LEU A 317 -9.13 -3.79 2.13
C LEU A 317 -8.99 -5.04 3.01
N GLY A 318 -9.65 -5.12 4.16
CA GLY A 318 -9.62 -6.34 4.99
C GLY A 318 -10.48 -7.48 4.43
N GLU A 319 -11.53 -7.13 3.69
CA GLU A 319 -12.55 -8.03 3.16
C GLU A 319 -12.12 -8.69 1.84
N GLU A 320 -11.58 -9.91 1.88
CA GLU A 320 -11.10 -10.65 0.70
C GLU A 320 -12.16 -10.78 -0.41
N TYR A 321 -13.41 -11.12 -0.05
CA TYR A 321 -14.48 -11.26 -1.04
C TYR A 321 -14.82 -9.92 -1.72
N ALA A 322 -14.84 -8.84 -0.96
CA ALA A 322 -15.14 -7.51 -1.48
C ALA A 322 -14.07 -7.03 -2.47
N LYS A 323 -12.78 -7.38 -2.26
CA LYS A 323 -11.69 -7.06 -3.20
C LYS A 323 -12.00 -7.56 -4.60
N TYR A 324 -12.28 -8.85 -4.74
CA TYR A 324 -12.50 -9.48 -6.04
C TYR A 324 -13.78 -8.97 -6.73
N LEU A 325 -14.81 -8.63 -5.96
CA LEU A 325 -16.05 -8.07 -6.47
C LEU A 325 -15.86 -6.62 -6.98
N LEU A 326 -15.22 -5.77 -6.17
CA LEU A 326 -14.89 -4.39 -6.55
C LEU A 326 -13.97 -4.34 -7.78
N LEU A 327 -13.02 -5.29 -7.88
CA LEU A 327 -12.18 -5.43 -9.06
C LEU A 327 -12.98 -5.83 -10.32
N ALA A 328 -13.97 -6.71 -10.17
CA ALA A 328 -14.86 -7.08 -11.28
C ALA A 328 -15.68 -5.86 -11.74
N LEU A 329 -16.25 -5.12 -10.79
CA LEU A 329 -17.04 -3.90 -11.07
C LEU A 329 -16.21 -2.83 -11.76
N TYR A 330 -14.98 -2.59 -11.30
CA TYR A 330 -14.02 -1.70 -11.96
C TYR A 330 -13.86 -2.08 -13.44
N ASN A 331 -13.60 -3.37 -13.71
CA ASN A 331 -13.34 -3.86 -15.07
C ASN A 331 -14.58 -3.80 -15.96
N ILE A 332 -15.79 -3.95 -15.40
CA ILE A 332 -17.06 -3.74 -16.13
C ILE A 332 -17.18 -2.28 -16.58
N ILE A 333 -16.93 -1.32 -15.67
CA ILE A 333 -16.99 0.11 -15.98
C ILE A 333 -15.95 0.46 -17.06
N PHE A 334 -14.75 -0.08 -16.95
CA PHE A 334 -13.67 0.11 -17.91
C PHE A 334 -14.04 -0.31 -19.34
N VAL A 335 -14.67 -1.48 -19.52
CA VAL A 335 -15.02 -1.98 -20.87
C VAL A 335 -16.33 -1.42 -21.44
N LEU A 336 -17.14 -0.77 -20.60
CA LEU A 336 -18.47 -0.28 -20.97
C LEU A 336 -18.46 0.66 -22.20
N PRO A 337 -17.52 1.63 -22.34
CA PRO A 337 -17.48 2.49 -23.52
C PRO A 337 -17.18 1.74 -24.81
N LEU A 338 -16.37 0.68 -24.77
CA LEU A 338 -16.06 -0.15 -25.94
C LEU A 338 -17.30 -0.91 -26.40
N ALA A 339 -18.05 -1.49 -25.45
CA ALA A 339 -19.33 -2.15 -25.72
C ALA A 339 -20.35 -1.16 -26.34
N GLY A 340 -20.42 0.07 -25.82
CA GLY A 340 -21.24 1.14 -26.37
C GLY A 340 -20.89 1.46 -27.82
N ILE A 341 -19.60 1.59 -28.16
CA ILE A 341 -19.15 1.84 -29.54
C ILE A 341 -19.46 0.65 -30.45
N ALA A 342 -19.23 -0.58 -29.99
CA ALA A 342 -19.54 -1.79 -30.75
C ALA A 342 -21.01 -1.78 -31.19
N MET A 343 -21.91 -1.57 -30.23
CA MET A 343 -23.36 -1.51 -30.46
C MET A 343 -23.75 -0.33 -31.36
N ALA A 344 -23.22 0.86 -31.11
CA ALA A 344 -23.50 2.06 -31.90
C ALA A 344 -23.17 1.89 -33.39
N VAL A 345 -22.04 1.27 -33.69
CA VAL A 345 -21.56 1.11 -35.07
C VAL A 345 -22.21 -0.08 -35.77
N THR A 346 -22.38 -1.21 -35.08
CA THR A 346 -22.85 -2.45 -35.71
C THR A 346 -24.38 -2.60 -35.70
N LEU A 347 -25.06 -2.17 -34.64
CA LEU A 347 -26.51 -2.31 -34.46
C LEU A 347 -27.27 -1.04 -34.86
N LEU A 348 -26.78 0.14 -34.46
CA LEU A 348 -27.44 1.42 -34.77
C LEU A 348 -27.00 2.03 -36.11
N GLY A 349 -25.99 1.44 -36.77
CA GLY A 349 -25.51 1.89 -38.09
C GLY A 349 -24.94 3.32 -38.09
N LEU A 350 -24.56 3.85 -36.93
CA LEU A 350 -24.00 5.20 -36.81
C LEU A 350 -22.71 5.31 -37.62
N ALA A 351 -22.56 6.41 -38.35
CA ALA A 351 -21.45 6.60 -39.26
C ALA A 351 -20.10 6.52 -38.53
N ALA A 352 -19.30 5.50 -38.86
CA ALA A 352 -17.91 5.33 -38.45
C ALA A 352 -17.06 6.61 -38.53
N ARG A 353 -17.39 7.50 -39.49
CA ARG A 353 -16.74 8.81 -39.66
C ARG A 353 -16.95 9.76 -38.46
N ARG A 354 -18.10 9.74 -37.78
CA ARG A 354 -18.34 10.56 -36.56
C ARG A 354 -17.50 10.07 -35.38
N VAL A 355 -17.41 8.75 -35.20
CA VAL A 355 -16.55 8.13 -34.17
C VAL A 355 -15.08 8.48 -34.40
N LYS A 356 -14.62 8.42 -35.67
CA LYS A 356 -13.25 8.81 -36.04
C LYS A 356 -12.97 10.31 -35.85
N ALA A 357 -13.94 11.19 -36.10
CA ALA A 357 -13.77 12.64 -35.93
C ALA A 357 -13.78 13.08 -34.45
N TRP A 358 -14.52 12.38 -33.59
CA TRP A 358 -14.55 12.63 -32.15
C TRP A 358 -13.20 12.22 -31.49
N ARG A 359 -12.61 11.12 -31.96
CA ARG A 359 -11.29 10.62 -31.54
C ARG A 359 -10.16 11.65 -31.69
N THR A 360 -10.08 12.36 -32.82
CA THR A 360 -8.89 13.16 -33.15
C THR A 360 -8.76 14.45 -32.33
N LYS A 361 -9.84 14.92 -31.68
CA LYS A 361 -9.84 16.22 -30.99
C LYS A 361 -9.24 16.20 -29.57
N GLY A 362 -9.01 15.04 -28.97
CA GLY A 362 -8.58 14.94 -27.55
C GLY A 362 -7.46 13.94 -27.25
N LEU A 363 -6.84 13.33 -28.26
CA LEU A 363 -5.87 12.25 -28.04
C LEU A 363 -4.61 12.70 -27.26
N ALA A 364 -4.08 13.88 -27.59
CA ALA A 364 -2.88 14.42 -26.94
C ALA A 364 -3.14 14.93 -25.53
N THR A 365 -4.34 15.48 -25.26
CA THR A 365 -4.70 15.93 -23.91
C THR A 365 -4.95 14.75 -22.98
N MET A 366 -5.53 13.66 -23.48
CA MET A 366 -5.75 12.44 -22.70
C MET A 366 -4.45 11.72 -22.34
N GLU A 367 -3.49 11.62 -23.27
CA GLU A 367 -2.17 11.02 -23.01
C GLU A 367 -1.37 11.83 -21.96
N LEU A 368 -1.48 13.16 -22.00
CA LEU A 368 -0.86 14.05 -21.00
C LEU A 368 -1.46 13.84 -19.61
N VAL A 369 -2.80 13.79 -19.50
CA VAL A 369 -3.49 13.58 -18.22
C VAL A 369 -3.14 12.22 -17.61
N SER A 370 -3.12 11.16 -18.43
CA SER A 370 -2.71 9.82 -17.96
C SER A 370 -1.26 9.78 -17.47
N GLY A 371 -0.34 10.45 -18.18
CA GLY A 371 1.07 10.52 -17.81
C GLY A 371 1.29 11.29 -16.50
N VAL A 372 0.61 12.42 -16.31
CA VAL A 372 0.68 13.22 -15.08
C VAL A 372 0.11 12.46 -13.88
N LEU A 373 -1.03 11.79 -14.04
CA LEU A 373 -1.63 10.97 -12.99
C LEU A 373 -0.70 9.81 -12.59
N LEU A 374 -0.10 9.11 -13.56
CA LEU A 374 0.83 8.01 -13.28
C LEU A 374 2.06 8.50 -12.49
N ILE A 375 2.62 9.66 -12.84
CA ILE A 375 3.74 10.27 -12.09
C ILE A 375 3.31 10.64 -10.66
N ALA A 376 2.13 11.25 -10.50
CA ALA A 376 1.63 11.65 -9.18
C ALA A 376 1.47 10.45 -8.24
N VAL A 377 0.93 9.35 -8.77
CA VAL A 377 0.71 8.10 -8.03
C VAL A 377 2.01 7.41 -7.68
N CYS A 378 2.93 7.29 -8.64
CA CYS A 378 4.23 6.66 -8.39
C CYS A 378 5.06 7.47 -7.37
N THR A 379 4.97 8.81 -7.42
CA THR A 379 5.58 9.70 -6.42
C THR A 379 4.94 9.51 -5.05
N TYR A 380 3.61 9.41 -4.97
CA TYR A 380 2.91 9.12 -3.71
C TYR A 380 3.35 7.76 -3.12
N ILE A 381 3.41 6.71 -3.95
CA ILE A 381 3.91 5.41 -3.50
C ILE A 381 5.35 5.54 -2.98
N MET A 382 6.25 6.24 -3.67
CA MET A 382 7.63 6.43 -3.18
C MET A 382 7.75 7.19 -1.85
N LEU A 383 6.87 8.14 -1.59
CA LEU A 383 6.94 8.99 -0.39
C LEU A 383 6.30 8.34 0.84
N PHE A 384 5.32 7.45 0.63
CA PHE A 384 4.49 6.90 1.70
C PHE A 384 4.61 5.37 1.88
N TYR A 385 5.33 4.66 0.98
CA TYR A 385 5.62 3.21 0.99
C TYR A 385 7.11 2.94 0.72
#